data_AF-A0A2E8ZWV9-F1
#
_entry.id   AF-A0A2E8ZWV9-F1
#
_cell.length_a   1.000
_cell.length_b   1.000
_cell.length_c   1.000
_cell.angle_alpha   90.00
_cell.angle_beta   90.00
_cell.angle_gamma   90.00
#
_symmetry.space_group_name_H-M   'P 1'
#
loop_
_entity.id
_entity.type
_entity.pdbx_description
1 polymer ?
#
loop_
_entity_poly.entity_id
_entity_poly.type
_entity_poly.pdbx_seq_one_letter_code
_entity_poly.pdbx_strand_id
1 'polypeptide(L)' 'MRLIMISVLLLIASGCTPVRFNERERLAQPDMQFDSSPLQSEVEGDVYSAREGATAVFSGGGGGGCGCY' A
#
# COMPACT_ATOMS: atom_id res chain seq x y z
N MET A 1 -11.91 -27.66 -23.99
CA MET A 1 -11.53 -26.23 -23.85
C MET A 1 -12.25 -25.53 -22.70
N ARG A 2 -13.60 -25.58 -22.61
CA ARG A 2 -14.36 -24.96 -21.48
C ARG A 2 -13.91 -25.39 -20.07
N LEU A 3 -13.63 -26.69 -19.86
CA LEU A 3 -13.21 -27.22 -18.56
C LEU A 3 -11.83 -26.71 -18.10
N ILE A 4 -10.89 -26.53 -19.04
CA ILE A 4 -9.55 -25.99 -18.74
C ILE A 4 -9.65 -24.52 -18.32
N MET A 5 -10.50 -23.75 -18.99
CA MET A 5 -10.72 -22.34 -18.65
C MET A 5 -11.32 -22.18 -17.24
N ILE A 6 -12.24 -23.06 -16.86
CA ILE A 6 -12.85 -23.07 -15.52
C ILE A 6 -11.81 -23.43 -14.45
N SER A 7 -10.94 -24.42 -14.70
CA SER A 7 -9.92 -24.78 -13.71
C SER A 7 -8.89 -23.66 -13.51
N VAL A 8 -8.46 -22.99 -14.58
CA VAL A 8 -7.56 -21.83 -14.49
C VAL A 8 -8.18 -20.70 -13.68
N LEU A 9 -9.47 -20.41 -13.89
CA LEU A 9 -10.18 -19.38 -13.14
C LEU A 9 -10.25 -19.69 -11.63
N LEU A 10 -10.48 -20.95 -11.26
CA LEU A 10 -10.51 -21.38 -9.87
C LEU A 10 -9.14 -21.27 -9.17
N LEU A 11 -8.04 -21.55 -9.88
CA LEU A 11 -6.70 -21.40 -9.29
C LEU A 11 -6.39 -19.94 -8.95
N ILE A 12 -6.73 -18.99 -9.82
CA ILE A 12 -6.44 -17.57 -9.60
C ILE A 12 -7.30 -16.99 -8.47
N ALA A 13 -8.54 -17.47 -8.31
CA ALA A 13 -9.44 -17.00 -7.26
C ALA A 13 -9.02 -17.41 -5.83
N SER A 14 -8.19 -18.46 -5.69
CA SER A 14 -7.76 -18.99 -4.39
C SER A 14 -6.81 -18.07 -3.59
N GLY A 15 -6.23 -17.04 -4.22
CA GLY A 15 -5.34 -16.08 -3.56
C GLY A 15 -6.05 -14.97 -2.79
N CYS A 16 -7.37 -14.80 -2.99
CA CYS A 16 -8.14 -13.74 -2.35
C CYS A 16 -8.55 -14.15 -0.93
N THR A 17 -7.63 -14.04 0.02
CA THR A 17 -7.89 -14.32 1.44
C THR A 17 -7.93 -13.02 2.26
N PRO A 18 -8.89 -12.87 3.19
CA PRO A 18 -8.91 -11.72 4.08
C PRO A 18 -7.75 -11.85 5.07
N VAL A 19 -6.75 -10.98 4.91
CA VAL A 19 -5.63 -10.87 5.85
C VAL A 19 -6.07 -10.06 7.06
N ARG A 20 -5.75 -10.52 8.28
CA ARG A 20 -6.07 -9.79 9.51
C ARG A 20 -5.36 -8.43 9.51
N PHE A 21 -5.97 -7.41 10.09
CA PHE A 21 -5.41 -6.05 10.09
C PHE A 21 -4.00 -5.99 10.71
N ASN A 22 -3.76 -6.78 11.76
CA ASN A 22 -2.49 -6.83 12.49
C ASN A 22 -1.37 -7.55 11.72
N GLU A 23 -1.68 -8.37 10.71
CA GLU A 23 -0.67 -9.00 9.86
C GLU A 23 -0.01 -8.00 8.89
N ARG A 24 -0.63 -6.82 8.70
CA ARG A 24 -0.08 -5.72 7.91
C ARG A 24 0.85 -4.81 8.71
N GLU A 25 0.88 -4.95 10.03
CA GLU A 25 1.76 -4.17 10.92
C GLU A 25 3.24 -4.36 10.59
N ARG A 26 3.63 -5.56 10.13
CA ARG A 26 5.00 -5.84 9.70
C ARG A 26 5.47 -4.94 8.55
N LEU A 27 4.55 -4.55 7.66
CA LEU A 27 4.87 -3.66 6.55
C LEU A 27 5.03 -2.20 7.02
N ALA A 28 4.49 -1.84 8.17
CA ALA A 28 4.63 -0.50 8.76
C ALA A 28 5.93 -0.33 9.57
N GLN A 29 6.76 -1.37 9.69
CA GLN A 29 8.05 -1.27 10.38
C GLN A 29 8.99 -0.30 9.65
N PRO A 30 9.81 0.50 10.36
CA PRO A 30 10.74 1.45 9.75
C PRO A 30 11.68 0.81 8.71
N ASP A 31 12.12 -0.42 8.94
CA ASP A 31 13.02 -1.15 8.04
C ASP A 31 12.35 -1.59 6.71
N MET A 32 11.01 -1.55 6.64
CA MET A 32 10.22 -1.86 5.46
C MET A 32 9.79 -0.61 4.70
N GLN A 33 10.22 0.58 5.14
CA GLN A 33 9.97 1.84 4.45
C GLN A 33 10.84 1.92 3.18
N PHE A 34 10.23 2.36 2.07
CA PHE A 34 10.97 2.58 0.82
C PHE A 34 11.85 3.82 0.90
N ASP A 35 11.51 4.74 1.79
CA ASP A 35 12.25 5.98 1.99
C ASP A 35 13.26 5.83 3.13
N SER A 36 14.49 6.26 2.86
CA SER A 36 15.55 6.33 3.86
C SER A 36 15.32 7.40 4.93
N SER A 37 14.47 8.39 4.67
CA SER A 37 14.19 9.53 5.55
C SER A 37 12.70 9.89 5.50
N PRO A 38 11.83 9.16 6.24
CA PRO A 38 10.39 9.35 6.16
C PRO A 38 9.93 10.76 6.56
N LEU A 39 10.63 11.40 7.51
CA LEU A 39 10.31 12.77 7.94
C LEU A 39 10.59 13.79 6.84
N GLN A 40 11.65 13.60 6.07
CA GLN A 40 11.99 14.53 4.99
C GLN A 40 10.97 14.44 3.86
N SER A 41 10.59 13.23 3.46
CA SER A 41 9.61 13.04 2.39
C SER A 41 8.20 13.44 2.77
N GLU A 42 7.83 13.35 4.05
CA GLU A 42 6.59 13.91 4.56
C GLU A 42 6.56 15.44 4.38
N VAL A 43 7.60 16.14 4.83
CA VAL A 43 7.72 17.61 4.69
C VAL A 43 7.75 18.04 3.23
N GLU A 44 8.49 17.34 2.37
CA GLU A 44 8.52 17.64 0.93
C GLU A 44 7.13 17.42 0.30
N GLY A 45 6.43 16.33 0.68
CA GLY A 45 5.08 16.04 0.24
C GLY A 45 4.08 17.14 0.57
N ASP A 46 4.14 17.70 1.79
CA ASP A 46 3.29 18.82 2.20
C ASP A 46 3.55 20.09 1.37
N VAL A 47 4.82 20.39 1.09
CA VAL A 47 5.20 21.54 0.26
C VAL A 47 4.69 21.36 -1.17
N TYR A 48 4.81 20.18 -1.76
CA TYR A 48 4.27 19.90 -3.09
C TYR A 48 2.74 19.94 -3.12
N SER A 49 2.07 19.35 -2.13
CA SER A 49 0.62 19.38 -1.96
C SER A 49 0.08 20.82 -1.96
N ALA A 50 0.71 21.70 -1.17
CA ALA A 50 0.35 23.11 -1.11
C ALA A 50 0.58 23.85 -2.44
N ARG A 51 1.65 23.51 -3.17
CA ARG A 51 1.97 24.13 -4.47
C ARG A 51 1.04 23.69 -5.58
N GLU A 52 0.64 22.43 -5.59
CA GLU A 52 -0.17 21.85 -6.66
C GLU A 52 -1.68 22.01 -6.41
N GLY A 53 -2.07 22.50 -5.23
CA GLY A 53 -3.48 22.56 -4.81
C GLY A 53 -4.12 21.18 -4.69
N ALA A 54 -3.30 20.13 -4.66
CA ALA A 54 -3.71 18.75 -4.50
C ALA A 54 -3.92 18.49 -3.01
N THR A 55 -5.14 18.20 -2.59
CA THR A 55 -5.38 17.68 -1.23
C THR A 55 -4.92 16.23 -1.19
N ALA A 56 -4.01 15.92 -0.27
CA ALA A 56 -3.35 14.62 -0.06
C ALA A 56 -2.24 14.24 -1.06
N VAL A 57 -1.00 14.67 -0.76
CA VAL A 57 0.16 13.87 -1.14
C VAL A 57 0.25 12.73 -0.14
N PHE A 58 -0.10 11.53 -0.58
CA PHE A 58 0.12 10.29 0.16
C PHE A 58 1.62 9.97 0.16
N SER A 59 2.41 10.67 0.97
CA SER A 59 3.86 10.41 1.15
C SER A 59 4.12 9.18 2.02
N GLY A 60 3.18 8.81 2.91
CA GLY A 60 3.30 7.69 3.86
C GLY A 60 2.88 6.31 3.32
N GLY A 61 3.03 6.05 2.02
CA GLY A 61 2.67 4.78 1.39
C GLY A 61 3.65 3.63 1.66
N GLY A 62 4.55 3.74 2.63
CA GLY A 62 5.41 2.64 3.04
C GLY A 62 4.72 1.85 4.15
N GLY A 63 3.89 0.89 3.76
CA GLY A 63 3.56 -0.19 4.68
C GLY A 63 2.13 -0.71 4.70
N GLY A 64 1.52 -0.99 3.55
CA GLY A 64 0.36 -1.90 3.44
C GLY A 64 -0.95 -1.52 4.17
N GLY A 65 -0.97 -0.43 4.91
CA GLY A 65 -2.16 0.10 5.59
C GLY A 65 -2.95 1.05 4.68
N CYS A 66 -4.26 1.12 4.90
CA CYS A 66 -5.10 2.14 4.29
C CYS A 66 -4.89 3.49 5.00
N GLY A 67 -3.68 4.04 5.01
CA GLY A 67 -3.42 5.48 5.13
C GLY A 67 -4.02 6.33 6.26
N CYS A 68 -4.74 5.74 7.20
CA CYS A 68 -5.42 6.46 8.27
C CYS A 68 -4.48 6.51 9.47
N TYR A 69 -3.55 7.45 9.46
CA TYR A 69 -2.99 8.01 10.69
C TYR A 69 -3.39 9.49 10.77
#